data_AF-A0A943L2Q2-F1
#
_entry.id   AF-A0A943L2Q2-F1
#
_cell.length_a   1.000
_cell.length_b   1.000
_cell.length_c   1.000
_cell.angle_alpha   90.00
_cell.angle_beta   90.00
_cell.angle_gamma   90.00
#
_symmetry.space_group_name_H-M   'P 1'
#
loop_
_entity.id
_entity.type
_entity.pdbx_description
1 polymer ?
#
loop_
_entity_poly.entity_id
_entity_poly.type
_entity_poly.pdbx_seq_one_letter_code
_entity_poly.pdbx_strand_id
1 'polypeptide(L)'
;TIILSFGKACSTISKQSLKRHKDKIREILSRAKPMTLEQRIIKLNQINIGWINYYGIAKCKGIVQQLDKWIRLRLRMCIWKQWEKVKTRYKNLKKIRIKSLSRNKIRQYPKRILANS
;
A
#
# COMPACT_ATOMS: atom_id res chain seq x y z
N THR A 1 -10.19 -4.76 -3.16
CA THR A 1 -9.60 -5.49 -2.02
C THR A 1 -8.71 -6.56 -2.59
N ILE A 2 -7.37 -6.43 -2.49
CA ILE A 2 -6.44 -7.46 -3.00
C ILE A 2 -6.12 -8.35 -1.80
N ILE A 3 -6.88 -9.44 -1.65
CA ILE A 3 -6.68 -10.43 -0.59
C ILE A 3 -5.74 -11.48 -1.16
N LEU A 4 -4.49 -11.49 -0.69
CA LEU A 4 -3.57 -12.61 -0.85
C LEU A 4 -3.53 -13.38 0.48
N SER A 5 -4.36 -14.40 0.59
CA SER A 5 -4.25 -15.47 1.59
C SER A 5 -3.50 -16.65 0.93
N PHE A 6 -2.45 -17.29 1.48
CA PHE A 6 -2.44 -18.40 2.47
C PHE A 6 -0.99 -18.99 2.65
N GLY A 7 -0.76 -19.89 3.65
CA GLY A 7 0.44 -20.76 3.95
C GLY A 7 1.78 -20.27 4.62
N LYS A 8 2.17 -20.70 5.85
CA LYS A 8 3.34 -20.27 6.73
C LYS A 8 4.74 -20.01 6.07
N ALA A 9 5.64 -19.34 6.83
CA ALA A 9 6.86 -18.58 6.46
C ALA A 9 8.01 -19.27 5.67
N CYS A 10 8.69 -18.48 4.80
CA CYS A 10 9.94 -18.82 4.06
C CYS A 10 11.17 -18.28 4.74
N SER A 11 12.29 -18.98 4.51
CA SER A 11 13.66 -18.49 4.68
C SER A 11 14.42 -18.22 3.35
N THR A 12 13.79 -18.28 2.17
CA THR A 12 14.53 -18.39 0.87
C THR A 12 14.74 -17.10 0.07
N ILE A 13 14.15 -15.96 0.43
CA ILE A 13 14.31 -14.71 -0.36
C ILE A 13 15.52 -13.92 0.14
N SER A 14 16.44 -13.59 -0.76
CA SER A 14 17.59 -12.74 -0.42
C SER A 14 17.15 -11.32 -0.03
N LYS A 15 17.79 -10.76 1.01
CA LYS A 15 17.54 -9.39 1.46
C LYS A 15 17.69 -8.37 0.31
N GLN A 16 18.63 -8.63 -0.61
CA GLN A 16 18.89 -7.79 -1.77
C GLN A 16 17.72 -7.79 -2.76
N SER A 17 17.13 -8.94 -3.05
CA SER A 17 15.95 -9.01 -3.92
C SER A 17 14.75 -8.28 -3.32
N LEU A 18 14.51 -8.47 -2.02
CA LEU A 18 13.43 -7.78 -1.31
C LEU A 18 13.65 -6.25 -1.32
N LYS A 19 14.89 -5.79 -1.17
CA LYS A 19 15.25 -4.37 -1.27
C LYS A 19 14.95 -3.83 -2.66
N ARG A 20 15.43 -4.49 -3.72
CA ARG A 20 15.16 -4.11 -5.12
C ARG A 20 13.67 -4.00 -5.41
N HIS A 21 12.87 -4.96 -4.93
CA HIS A 21 11.42 -4.94 -5.09
C HIS A 21 10.76 -3.75 -4.38
N LYS A 22 11.15 -3.50 -3.12
CA LYS A 22 10.69 -2.33 -2.37
C LYS A 22 11.07 -1.02 -3.07
N ASP A 23 12.26 -0.94 -3.66
CA ASP A 23 12.73 0.26 -4.36
C ASP A 23 11.90 0.55 -5.62
N LYS A 24 11.60 -0.48 -6.43
CA LYS A 24 10.67 -0.35 -7.57
C LYS A 24 9.30 0.18 -7.14
N ILE A 25 8.77 -0.35 -6.03
CA ILE A 25 7.49 0.11 -5.48
C ILE A 25 7.58 1.55 -4.97
N ARG A 26 8.70 1.94 -4.33
CA ARG A 26 8.91 3.33 -3.88
C ARG A 26 8.86 4.30 -5.06
N GLU A 27 9.48 3.93 -6.17
CA GLU A 27 9.54 4.76 -7.38
C GLU A 27 8.14 4.97 -7.99
N ILE A 28 7.35 3.90 -8.10
CA ILE A 28 5.97 3.99 -8.65
C ILE A 28 5.03 4.74 -7.71
N LEU A 29 5.18 4.57 -6.40
CA LEU A 29 4.38 5.26 -5.40
C LEU A 29 4.98 6.63 -4.99
N SER A 30 5.98 7.13 -5.73
CA SER A 30 6.58 8.43 -5.49
C SER A 30 5.64 9.57 -5.87
N ARG A 31 5.59 10.61 -5.04
CA ARG A 31 4.81 11.83 -5.29
C ARG A 31 5.27 12.57 -6.55
N ALA A 32 6.55 12.47 -6.90
CA ALA A 32 7.13 13.20 -8.03
C ALA A 32 6.65 12.71 -9.39
N LYS A 33 6.14 11.47 -9.48
CA LYS A 33 5.74 10.88 -10.76
C LYS A 33 4.32 11.38 -11.14
N PRO A 34 4.11 11.95 -12.34
CA PRO A 34 2.79 12.44 -12.77
C PRO A 34 1.91 11.26 -13.20
N MET A 35 1.41 10.49 -12.22
CA MET A 35 0.53 9.34 -12.47
C MET A 35 -0.70 9.40 -11.58
N THR A 36 -1.84 9.03 -12.18
CA THR A 36 -3.11 8.86 -11.46
C THR A 36 -3.03 7.67 -10.49
N LEU A 37 -3.96 7.62 -9.53
CA LEU A 37 -4.02 6.51 -8.57
C LEU A 37 -4.25 5.16 -9.27
N GLU A 38 -5.11 5.14 -10.30
CA GLU A 38 -5.42 3.94 -11.07
C GLU A 38 -4.20 3.41 -11.81
N GLN A 39 -3.45 4.29 -12.50
CA GLN A 39 -2.20 3.91 -13.17
C GLN A 39 -1.17 3.35 -12.19
N ARG A 40 -1.09 3.90 -10.98
CA ARG A 40 -0.20 3.39 -9.92
C ARG A 40 -0.62 2.00 -9.47
N ILE A 41 -1.92 1.75 -9.30
CA ILE A 41 -2.46 0.44 -8.90
C ILE A 41 -2.15 -0.60 -9.99
N ILE A 42 -2.37 -0.27 -11.26
CA ILE A 42 -2.09 -1.16 -12.39
C ILE A 42 -0.60 -1.55 -12.41
N LYS A 43 0.31 -0.57 -12.37
CA LYS A 43 1.76 -0.82 -12.36
C LYS A 43 2.22 -1.61 -11.13
N LEU A 44 1.66 -1.30 -9.97
CA LEU A 44 1.94 -2.01 -8.74
C LEU A 44 1.51 -3.49 -8.83
N ASN A 45 0.33 -3.75 -9.39
CA ASN A 45 -0.17 -5.12 -9.59
C ASN A 45 0.74 -5.89 -10.56
N GLN A 46 1.14 -5.29 -11.69
CA GLN A 46 2.05 -5.92 -12.66
C GLN A 46 3.36 -6.35 -12.00
N ILE A 47 3.99 -5.45 -11.22
CA ILE A 47 5.24 -5.75 -10.52
C ILE A 47 5.06 -6.83 -9.45
N ASN A 48 3.96 -6.77 -8.69
CA ASN A 48 3.68 -7.78 -7.67
C ASN A 48 3.43 -9.15 -8.30
N ILE A 49 2.66 -9.24 -9.38
CA ILE A 49 2.40 -10.49 -10.09
C ILE A 49 3.72 -11.09 -10.60
N GLY A 50 4.55 -10.31 -11.29
CA GLY A 50 5.83 -10.80 -11.80
C GLY A 50 6.77 -11.27 -10.70
N TRP A 51 6.85 -10.52 -9.59
CA TRP A 51 7.68 -10.90 -8.45
C TRP A 51 7.15 -12.15 -7.74
N ILE A 52 5.84 -12.25 -7.53
CA ILE A 52 5.21 -13.41 -6.90
C ILE A 52 5.36 -14.66 -7.76
N ASN A 53 5.18 -14.55 -9.07
CA ASN A 53 5.36 -15.67 -10.00
C ASN A 53 6.79 -16.23 -9.96
N TYR A 54 7.78 -15.34 -9.83
CA TYR A 54 9.19 -15.72 -9.73
C TYR A 54 9.55 -16.42 -8.40
N TYR A 55 9.02 -15.95 -7.26
CA TYR A 55 9.40 -16.50 -5.94
C TYR A 55 8.50 -17.64 -5.44
N GLY A 56 7.32 -17.85 -6.02
CA GLY A 56 6.36 -18.89 -5.63
C GLY A 56 5.70 -18.61 -4.26
N ILE A 57 4.38 -18.44 -4.24
CA ILE A 57 3.59 -18.01 -3.06
C ILE A 57 3.79 -18.95 -1.86
N ALA A 58 3.79 -20.26 -2.10
CA ALA A 58 3.64 -21.28 -1.06
C ALA A 58 4.82 -21.34 -0.07
N LYS A 59 6.02 -20.97 -0.51
CA LYS A 59 7.18 -21.00 0.37
C LYS A 59 7.21 -19.76 1.28
N CYS A 60 6.75 -18.58 0.83
CA CYS A 60 7.19 -17.29 1.42
C CYS A 60 6.14 -16.33 2.01
N LYS A 61 5.03 -16.82 2.55
CA LYS A 61 3.94 -15.95 3.04
C LYS A 61 4.32 -14.92 4.08
N GLY A 62 5.20 -15.24 5.05
CA GLY A 62 5.56 -14.28 6.11
C GLY A 62 6.14 -12.98 5.54
N ILE A 63 7.05 -13.11 4.57
CA ILE A 63 7.67 -11.99 3.87
C ILE A 63 6.64 -11.26 3.01
N VAL A 64 5.80 -12.01 2.27
CA VAL A 64 4.75 -11.45 1.42
C VAL A 64 3.75 -10.63 2.23
N GLN A 65 3.31 -11.13 3.40
CA GLN A 65 2.39 -10.41 4.29
C GLN A 65 2.98 -9.11 4.84
N GLN A 66 4.26 -9.14 5.26
CA GLN A 66 4.95 -7.94 5.72
C GLN A 66 5.11 -6.91 4.59
N LEU A 67 5.45 -7.38 3.39
CA LEU A 67 5.56 -6.55 2.20
C LEU A 67 4.21 -5.92 1.84
N ASP A 68 3.15 -6.71 1.82
CA ASP A 68 1.78 -6.29 1.51
C ASP A 68 1.26 -5.26 2.53
N LYS A 69 1.51 -5.46 3.84
CA LYS A 69 1.26 -4.45 4.88
C LYS A 69 2.00 -3.14 4.58
N TRP A 70 3.27 -3.22 4.20
CA TRP A 70 4.08 -2.04 3.87
C TRP A 70 3.58 -1.33 2.60
N ILE A 71 3.15 -2.07 1.58
CA ILE A 71 2.56 -1.53 0.34
C ILE A 71 1.26 -0.77 0.64
N ARG A 72 0.35 -1.38 1.42
CA ARG A 72 -0.91 -0.71 1.82
C ARG A 72 -0.67 0.59 2.54
N LEU A 73 0.30 0.62 3.46
CA LEU A 73 0.68 1.85 4.16
C LEU A 73 1.14 2.93 3.15
N ARG A 74 1.98 2.59 2.17
CA ARG A 74 2.43 3.56 1.15
C ARG A 74 1.30 4.05 0.25
N LEU A 75 0.43 3.17 -0.20
CA LEU A 75 -0.73 3.55 -1.02
C LEU A 75 -1.64 4.52 -0.27
N ARG A 76 -1.96 4.22 0.99
CA ARG A 76 -2.72 5.13 1.86
C ARG A 76 -2.02 6.48 1.98
N MET A 77 -0.69 6.48 2.12
CA MET A 77 0.06 7.72 2.20
C MET A 77 -0.07 8.56 0.92
N CYS A 78 0.02 7.90 -0.25
CA CYS A 78 -0.13 8.54 -1.55
C CYS A 78 -1.52 9.17 -1.71
N ILE A 79 -2.58 8.41 -1.41
CA ILE A 79 -3.98 8.86 -1.48
C ILE A 79 -4.22 10.07 -0.57
N TRP A 80 -3.73 10.00 0.66
CA TRP A 80 -3.94 11.09 1.61
C TRP A 80 -3.20 12.37 1.22
N LYS A 81 -1.98 12.23 0.66
CA LYS A 81 -1.24 13.39 0.11
C LYS A 81 -1.93 13.97 -1.13
N GLN A 82 -2.60 13.14 -1.92
CA GLN A 82 -3.42 13.59 -3.06
C GLN A 82 -4.66 14.39 -2.61
N TRP A 83 -5.26 14.05 -1.46
CA TRP A 83 -6.38 14.81 -0.87
C TRP A 83 -5.92 16.07 -0.13
N GLU A 84 -5.03 16.86 -0.73
CA GLU A 84 -4.34 18.04 -0.18
C GLU A 84 -5.20 18.83 0.82
N LYS A 85 -6.44 19.16 0.45
CA LYS A 85 -7.39 19.95 1.25
C LYS A 85 -8.17 19.10 2.26
N VAL A 86 -8.29 19.58 3.50
CA VAL A 86 -9.07 18.94 4.59
C VAL A 86 -10.54 18.71 4.19
N LYS A 87 -11.15 19.67 3.47
CA LYS A 87 -12.52 19.53 2.96
C LYS A 87 -12.67 18.31 2.03
N THR A 88 -11.70 18.09 1.14
CA THR A 88 -11.67 16.94 0.22
C THR A 88 -11.48 15.63 0.96
N ARG A 89 -10.63 15.59 1.99
CA ARG A 89 -10.47 14.42 2.87
C ARG A 89 -11.80 14.05 3.53
N TYR A 90 -12.49 15.03 4.12
CA TYR A 90 -13.77 14.81 4.77
C TYR A 90 -14.83 14.26 3.79
N LYS A 91 -14.96 14.85 2.59
CA LYS A 91 -15.90 14.40 1.56
C LYS A 91 -15.61 12.95 1.13
N ASN A 92 -14.35 12.61 0.89
CA ASN A 92 -13.96 11.27 0.47
C ASN A 92 -14.10 10.23 1.60
N LEU A 93 -13.76 10.57 2.85
CA LEU A 93 -13.97 9.71 4.01
C LEU A 93 -15.46 9.42 4.27
N LYS A 94 -16.32 10.44 4.12
CA LYS A 94 -17.78 10.28 4.20
C LYS A 94 -18.31 9.33 3.11
N LYS A 95 -17.79 9.44 1.88
CA LYS A 95 -18.12 8.54 0.75
C LYS A 95 -17.73 7.09 1.04
N ILE A 96 -16.61 6.86 1.72
CA ILE A 96 -16.11 5.53 2.12
C ILE A 96 -16.83 5.01 3.40
N ARG A 97 -17.91 5.67 3.86
CA ARG A 97 -18.73 5.31 5.04
C ARG A 97 -17.95 5.21 6.36
N ILE A 98 -16.83 5.93 6.50
CA ILE A 98 -16.11 6.03 7.79
C ILE A 98 -16.85 7.05 8.65
N LYS A 99 -17.73 6.56 9.55
CA LYS A 99 -18.77 7.35 10.22
C LYS A 99 -18.30 8.39 11.26
N SER A 100 -17.07 8.36 11.80
CA SER A 100 -16.79 9.06 13.07
C SER A 100 -15.39 9.70 13.24
N LEU A 101 -14.79 10.27 12.19
CA LEU A 101 -13.52 11.00 12.35
C LEU A 101 -13.74 12.50 12.63
N SER A 102 -13.45 12.93 13.86
CA SER A 102 -13.43 14.35 14.27
C SER A 102 -12.54 15.19 13.31
N ARG A 103 -12.98 16.42 12.99
CA ARG A 103 -12.32 17.34 12.05
C ARG A 103 -10.84 17.60 12.40
N ASN A 104 -10.50 17.61 13.69
CA ASN A 104 -9.12 17.77 14.19
C ASN A 104 -8.26 16.51 13.94
N LYS A 105 -8.85 15.31 13.99
CA LYS A 105 -8.19 14.03 13.66
C LYS A 105 -7.90 13.88 12.15
N ILE A 106 -8.63 14.58 11.27
CA ILE A 106 -8.40 14.56 9.81
C ILE A 106 -7.22 15.49 9.41
N ARG A 107 -6.88 16.47 10.26
CA ARG A 107 -5.74 17.36 10.04
C ARG A 107 -4.42 16.67 10.42
N GLN A 108 -4.41 15.96 11.55
CA GLN A 108 -3.28 15.13 11.99
C GLN A 108 -3.19 13.87 11.14
N TYR A 109 -2.24 13.87 10.22
CA TYR A 109 -1.87 12.70 9.43
C TYR A 109 -1.45 11.56 10.37
N PRO A 110 -2.12 10.40 10.36
CA PRO A 110 -1.87 9.40 11.39
C PRO A 110 -1.13 8.22 10.78
N LYS A 111 0.05 7.90 11.30
CA LYS A 111 0.65 6.58 11.12
C LYS A 111 -0.24 5.43 11.69
N ARG A 112 -1.40 5.75 12.30
CA ARG A 112 -2.30 4.83 13.05
C ARG A 112 -3.74 4.64 12.53
N ILE A 113 -4.46 5.65 12.02
CA ILE A 113 -5.94 5.59 11.86
C ILE A 113 -6.41 4.63 10.75
N LEU A 114 -5.63 4.42 9.70
CA LEU A 114 -6.00 3.48 8.63
C LEU A 114 -5.28 2.14 8.74
N ALA A 115 -4.37 1.94 9.70
CA ALA A 115 -3.54 0.75 9.79
C ALA A 115 -4.32 -0.54 10.16
N ASN A 116 -5.53 -0.39 10.71
CA ASN A 116 -6.33 -1.46 11.32
C ASN A 116 -7.65 -1.78 10.58
N SER A 117 -7.80 -1.33 9.32
CA SER A 117 -8.91 -1.70 8.43
C SER A 117 -8.44 -2.55 7.27
#